data_AF-A0A352JMQ2-F1
#
_entry.id   AF-A0A352JMQ2-F1
#
_cell.length_a   1.000
_cell.length_b   1.000
_cell.length_c   1.000
_cell.angle_alpha   90.00
_cell.angle_beta   90.00
_cell.angle_gamma   90.00
#
_symmetry.space_group_name_H-M   'P 1'
#
loop_
_entity.id
_entity.type
_entity.pdbx_description
1 polymer ?
#
loop_
_entity_poly.entity_id
_entity_poly.type
_entity_poly.pdbx_seq_one_letter_code
_entity_poly.pdbx_strand_id
1 'polypeptide(L)'
;MGIFDKEEKTILSAFKTKFQNEEILFNQLLEVYTSFLQATSGKVKDNEYPNWTLLILLSQTLPLMDNAFYLLSSGYIRSSEIMIRVVAEAVILSAYFKEFPDTEIEYRTTNYRNFFRNHKIEAMLKRVEEDGKVFISDKQKAKQVKWHKIVFLNLFKESSRFLHNNPNVIYDITKNNIRTSQNNHELIMGPQLYSDDILKMGLKRLFNTLLFSLVVLGASLNISPDYNEKRLMEKSQKLVEELNQSAI
;
A
#
# COMPACT_ATOMS: atom_id res chain seq x y z
N MET A 1 18.10 -13.20 -21.77
CA MET A 1 18.85 -13.27 -20.50
C MET A 1 19.30 -11.84 -20.22
N GLY A 2 18.72 -11.22 -19.20
CA GLY A 2 19.02 -9.84 -18.81
C GLY A 2 20.43 -9.75 -18.22
N ILE A 3 21.02 -8.57 -18.30
CA ILE A 3 22.41 -8.33 -17.87
C ILE A 3 22.57 -8.50 -16.35
N PHE A 4 21.47 -8.46 -15.58
CA PHE A 4 21.45 -8.52 -14.11
C PHE A 4 20.72 -9.74 -13.53
N ASP A 5 20.34 -10.71 -14.35
CA ASP A 5 19.51 -11.86 -13.93
C ASP A 5 20.14 -12.67 -12.78
N LYS A 6 21.48 -12.69 -12.69
CA LYS A 6 22.20 -13.47 -11.68
C LYS A 6 22.19 -12.74 -10.34
N GLU A 7 22.46 -11.45 -10.34
CA GLU A 7 22.47 -10.56 -9.19
C GLU A 7 21.06 -10.45 -8.59
N GLU A 8 20.04 -10.25 -9.44
CA GLU A 8 18.63 -10.22 -9.04
C GLU A 8 18.23 -11.51 -8.32
N LYS A 9 18.62 -12.68 -8.85
CA LYS A 9 18.35 -13.98 -8.20
C LYS A 9 19.04 -14.12 -6.85
N THR A 10 20.29 -13.68 -6.74
CA THR A 10 21.03 -13.73 -5.47
C THR A 10 20.34 -12.86 -4.42
N ILE A 11 19.93 -11.65 -4.78
CA ILE A 11 19.30 -10.72 -3.84
C ILE A 11 17.89 -11.17 -3.47
N LEU A 12 17.11 -11.62 -4.45
CA LEU A 12 15.82 -12.23 -4.20
C LEU A 12 15.95 -13.41 -3.23
N SER A 13 16.92 -14.31 -3.45
CA SER A 13 17.15 -15.43 -2.54
C SER A 13 17.52 -14.97 -1.13
N ALA A 14 18.43 -14.00 -1.01
CA ALA A 14 18.84 -13.48 0.29
C ALA A 14 17.67 -12.79 1.03
N PHE A 15 16.86 -12.02 0.31
CA PHE A 15 15.66 -11.39 0.85
C PHE A 15 14.66 -12.44 1.34
N LYS A 16 14.34 -13.44 0.51
CA LYS A 16 13.37 -14.49 0.85
C LYS A 16 13.84 -15.35 2.02
N THR A 17 15.13 -15.65 2.13
CA THR A 17 15.68 -16.34 3.30
C THR A 17 15.54 -15.50 4.56
N LYS A 18 15.78 -14.19 4.44
CA LYS A 18 15.80 -13.28 5.59
C LYS A 18 14.40 -12.92 6.10
N PHE A 19 13.48 -12.64 5.19
CA PHE A 19 12.11 -12.18 5.45
C PHE A 19 11.07 -13.26 5.09
N GLN A 20 11.43 -14.52 5.29
CA GLN A 20 10.61 -15.67 4.89
C GLN A 20 9.21 -15.63 5.53
N ASN A 21 9.15 -15.25 6.81
CA ASN A 21 7.89 -15.19 7.54
C ASN A 21 6.98 -14.08 7.01
N GLU A 22 7.56 -12.94 6.67
CA GLU A 22 6.88 -11.79 6.08
C GLU A 22 6.41 -12.12 4.66
N GLU A 23 7.21 -12.81 3.84
CA GLU A 23 6.78 -13.27 2.51
C GLU A 23 5.55 -14.19 2.61
N ILE A 24 5.60 -15.20 3.47
CA ILE A 24 4.48 -16.13 3.68
C ILE A 24 3.23 -15.36 4.10
N LEU A 25 3.37 -14.45 5.07
CA LEU A 25 2.24 -13.69 5.59
C LEU A 25 1.67 -12.72 4.54
N PHE A 26 2.52 -12.11 3.72
CA PHE A 26 2.09 -11.21 2.65
C PHE A 26 1.30 -11.96 1.57
N ASN A 27 1.79 -13.13 1.14
CA ASN A 27 1.08 -13.98 0.18
C ASN A 27 -0.29 -14.44 0.71
N GLN A 28 -0.36 -14.82 1.98
CA GLN A 28 -1.64 -15.16 2.62
C GLN A 28 -2.61 -13.98 2.61
N LEU A 29 -2.15 -12.74 2.81
CA LEU A 29 -3.01 -11.56 2.71
C LEU A 29 -3.47 -11.28 1.27
N LEU A 30 -2.63 -11.52 0.26
CA LEU A 30 -3.02 -11.42 -1.15
C LEU A 30 -4.13 -12.44 -1.49
N GLU A 31 -4.07 -13.65 -0.90
CA GLU A 31 -5.14 -14.65 -1.03
C GLU A 31 -6.47 -14.16 -0.43
N VAL A 32 -6.44 -13.54 0.76
CA VAL A 32 -7.64 -12.91 1.34
C VAL A 32 -8.17 -11.76 0.47
N TYR A 33 -7.27 -10.99 -0.14
CA TYR A 33 -7.69 -9.94 -1.07
C TYR A 33 -8.42 -10.56 -2.26
N THR A 34 -7.84 -11.63 -2.81
CA THR A 34 -8.41 -12.37 -3.92
C THR A 34 -9.78 -12.94 -3.56
N SER A 35 -9.95 -13.52 -2.35
CA SER A 35 -11.23 -14.04 -1.88
C SER A 35 -12.29 -12.94 -1.79
N PHE A 36 -11.92 -11.75 -1.29
CA PHE A 36 -12.82 -10.61 -1.21
C PHE A 36 -13.25 -10.15 -2.61
N LEU A 37 -12.33 -10.01 -3.56
CA LEU A 37 -12.68 -9.65 -4.95
C LEU A 37 -13.57 -10.72 -5.59
N GLN A 38 -13.28 -12.00 -5.41
CA GLN A 38 -14.12 -13.09 -5.93
C GLN A 38 -15.53 -13.07 -5.32
N ALA A 39 -15.66 -12.72 -4.04
CA ALA A 39 -16.95 -12.58 -3.39
C ALA A 39 -17.82 -11.46 -3.98
N THR A 40 -17.24 -10.56 -4.78
CA THR A 40 -17.96 -9.46 -5.47
C THR A 40 -18.37 -9.80 -6.90
N SER A 41 -17.88 -10.93 -7.43
CA SER A 41 -18.15 -11.38 -8.79
C SER A 41 -19.66 -11.50 -9.03
N GLY A 42 -20.15 -10.84 -10.08
CA GLY A 42 -21.56 -10.84 -10.47
C GLY A 42 -22.51 -10.05 -9.55
N LYS A 43 -22.01 -9.38 -8.50
CA LYS A 43 -22.83 -8.60 -7.56
C LYS A 43 -22.94 -7.12 -7.93
N VAL A 44 -21.92 -6.54 -8.56
CA VAL A 44 -21.90 -5.15 -9.00
C VAL A 44 -21.99 -5.11 -10.52
N LYS A 45 -22.94 -4.34 -11.04
CA LYS A 45 -23.12 -4.16 -12.50
C LYS A 45 -22.32 -2.97 -13.02
N ASP A 46 -21.97 -2.99 -14.30
CA ASP A 46 -21.15 -1.97 -14.97
C ASP A 46 -21.74 -0.54 -14.94
N ASN A 47 -23.02 -0.40 -14.63
CA ASN A 47 -23.73 0.88 -14.52
C ASN A 47 -24.07 1.26 -13.07
N GLU A 48 -23.68 0.47 -12.08
CA GLU A 48 -23.97 0.69 -10.66
C GLU A 48 -22.92 1.59 -10.01
N TYR A 49 -23.00 2.89 -10.27
CA TYR A 49 -22.10 3.88 -9.67
C TYR A 49 -22.56 4.29 -8.26
N PRO A 50 -21.63 4.52 -7.31
CA PRO A 50 -20.17 4.50 -7.47
C PRO A 50 -19.55 3.09 -7.34
N ASN A 51 -20.33 2.08 -6.92
CA ASN A 51 -19.83 0.74 -6.58
C ASN A 51 -18.97 0.09 -7.68
N TRP A 52 -19.33 0.29 -8.95
CA TRP A 52 -18.56 -0.17 -10.09
C TRP A 52 -17.17 0.47 -10.17
N THR A 53 -17.10 1.79 -10.02
CA THR A 53 -15.82 2.53 -9.98
C THR A 53 -14.96 2.09 -8.80
N LEU A 54 -15.56 1.87 -7.64
CA LEU A 54 -14.86 1.32 -6.47
C LEU A 54 -14.24 -0.05 -6.78
N LEU A 55 -15.02 -0.95 -7.38
CA LEU A 55 -14.57 -2.28 -7.74
C LEU A 55 -13.42 -2.25 -8.76
N ILE A 56 -13.51 -1.40 -9.78
CA ILE A 56 -12.42 -1.21 -10.75
C ILE A 56 -11.15 -0.74 -10.01
N LEU A 57 -11.23 0.35 -9.25
CA LEU A 57 -10.07 0.90 -8.54
C LEU A 57 -9.42 -0.14 -7.62
N LEU A 58 -10.22 -0.84 -6.81
CA LEU A 58 -9.74 -1.83 -5.85
C LEU A 58 -9.31 -3.15 -6.49
N SER A 59 -9.78 -3.50 -7.69
CA SER A 59 -9.32 -4.70 -8.40
C SER A 59 -7.92 -4.50 -8.99
N GLN A 60 -7.59 -3.28 -9.42
CA GLN A 60 -6.29 -2.95 -10.01
C GLN A 60 -5.16 -2.91 -8.98
N THR A 61 -5.47 -2.74 -7.69
CA THR A 61 -4.45 -2.66 -6.64
C THR A 61 -3.78 -4.01 -6.35
N LEU A 62 -4.51 -5.12 -6.47
CA LEU A 62 -3.99 -6.47 -6.18
C LEU A 62 -2.72 -6.81 -7.00
N PRO A 63 -2.74 -6.76 -8.35
CA PRO A 63 -1.54 -7.04 -9.14
C PRO A 63 -0.43 -6.00 -8.92
N LEU A 64 -0.78 -4.76 -8.54
CA LEU A 64 0.23 -3.74 -8.20
C LEU A 64 0.93 -4.05 -6.87
N MET A 65 0.22 -4.56 -5.88
CA MET A 65 0.78 -4.96 -4.59
C MET A 65 1.71 -6.17 -4.71
N ASP A 66 1.33 -7.17 -5.50
CA ASP A 66 2.18 -8.33 -5.80
C ASP A 66 3.49 -7.90 -6.50
N ASN A 67 3.36 -7.08 -7.55
CA ASN A 67 4.51 -6.50 -8.25
C ASN A 67 5.37 -5.63 -7.32
N ALA A 68 4.78 -4.84 -6.43
CA ALA A 68 5.52 -4.02 -5.48
C ALA A 68 6.37 -4.87 -4.53
N PHE A 69 5.83 -6.01 -4.06
CA PHE A 69 6.59 -6.96 -3.24
C PHE A 69 7.72 -7.64 -4.04
N TYR A 70 7.43 -8.08 -5.27
CA TYR A 70 8.47 -8.64 -6.16
C TYR A 70 9.61 -7.64 -6.41
N LEU A 71 9.28 -6.38 -6.68
CA LEU A 71 10.25 -5.32 -6.90
C LEU A 71 11.06 -5.05 -5.62
N LEU A 72 10.42 -5.00 -4.45
CA LEU A 72 11.14 -4.82 -3.18
C LEU A 72 12.09 -5.98 -2.90
N SER A 73 11.62 -7.22 -3.06
CA SER A 73 12.40 -8.42 -2.80
C SER A 73 13.55 -8.63 -3.79
N SER A 74 13.42 -8.09 -5.00
CA SER A 74 14.48 -8.00 -6.00
C SER A 74 15.35 -6.74 -5.82
N GLY A 75 15.12 -5.95 -4.76
CA GLY A 75 15.86 -4.76 -4.35
C GLY A 75 15.62 -3.48 -5.17
N TYR A 76 14.57 -3.44 -5.98
CA TYR A 76 14.07 -2.24 -6.67
C TYR A 76 13.15 -1.40 -5.78
N ILE A 77 13.71 -0.81 -4.72
CA ILE A 77 12.94 -0.07 -3.71
C ILE A 77 12.12 1.07 -4.34
N ARG A 78 12.73 1.90 -5.18
CA ARG A 78 12.01 3.03 -5.81
C ARG A 78 10.85 2.57 -6.68
N SER A 79 11.03 1.49 -7.43
CA SER A 79 9.98 0.94 -8.30
C SER A 79 8.84 0.37 -7.46
N SER A 80 9.17 -0.35 -6.37
CA SER A 80 8.18 -0.82 -5.39
C SER A 80 7.35 0.34 -4.82
N GLU A 81 8.00 1.43 -4.41
CA GLU A 81 7.33 2.59 -3.81
C GLU A 81 6.43 3.36 -4.78
N ILE A 82 6.80 3.43 -6.06
CA ILE A 82 5.92 3.99 -7.10
C ILE A 82 4.62 3.18 -7.19
N MET A 83 4.70 1.84 -7.14
CA MET A 83 3.52 0.98 -7.19
C MET A 83 2.66 1.13 -5.93
N ILE A 84 3.29 1.16 -4.74
CA ILE A 84 2.59 1.39 -3.45
C ILE A 84 1.81 2.70 -3.49
N ARG A 85 2.40 3.76 -4.06
CA ARG A 85 1.73 5.05 -4.20
C ARG A 85 0.48 4.98 -5.08
N VAL A 86 0.56 4.31 -6.23
CA VAL A 86 -0.59 4.15 -7.13
C VAL A 86 -1.71 3.38 -6.42
N VAL A 87 -1.36 2.32 -5.69
CA VAL A 87 -2.31 1.58 -4.86
C VAL A 87 -2.96 2.48 -3.82
N ALA A 88 -2.14 3.22 -3.06
CA ALA A 88 -2.62 4.16 -2.05
C ALA A 88 -3.64 5.17 -2.62
N GLU A 89 -3.32 5.80 -3.75
CA GLU A 89 -4.21 6.75 -4.42
C GLU A 89 -5.56 6.09 -4.79
N ALA A 90 -5.54 4.90 -5.38
CA ALA A 90 -6.76 4.16 -5.74
C ALA A 90 -7.62 3.79 -4.51
N VAL A 91 -6.99 3.37 -3.41
CA VAL A 91 -7.71 3.00 -2.19
C VAL A 91 -8.30 4.24 -1.52
N ILE A 92 -7.59 5.37 -1.53
CA ILE A 92 -8.08 6.64 -0.98
C ILE A 92 -9.28 7.16 -1.78
N LEU A 93 -9.20 7.15 -3.11
CA LEU A 93 -10.33 7.49 -3.97
C LEU A 93 -11.53 6.58 -3.68
N SER A 94 -11.29 5.28 -3.51
CA SER A 94 -12.35 4.32 -3.23
C SER A 94 -13.05 4.62 -1.91
N ALA A 95 -12.28 4.88 -0.85
CA ALA A 95 -12.85 5.29 0.44
C ALA A 95 -13.60 6.62 0.31
N TYR A 96 -13.06 7.59 -0.43
CA TYR A 96 -13.67 8.90 -0.63
C TYR A 96 -14.99 8.83 -1.39
N PHE A 97 -15.06 8.09 -2.49
CA PHE A 97 -16.28 7.92 -3.28
C PHE A 97 -17.34 7.09 -2.56
N LYS A 98 -16.93 6.17 -1.68
CA LYS A 98 -17.87 5.45 -0.82
C LYS A 98 -18.55 6.38 0.19
N GLU A 99 -17.81 7.33 0.76
CA GLU A 99 -18.34 8.31 1.72
C GLU A 99 -19.09 9.47 1.04
N PHE A 100 -18.62 9.91 -0.13
CA PHE A 100 -19.16 11.05 -0.88
C PHE A 100 -19.43 10.68 -2.35
N PRO A 101 -20.48 9.89 -2.64
CA PRO A 101 -20.78 9.38 -3.99
C PRO A 101 -20.88 10.44 -5.07
N ASP A 102 -21.40 11.64 -4.76
CA ASP A 102 -21.55 12.73 -5.73
C ASP A 102 -20.20 13.16 -6.34
N THR A 103 -19.11 13.01 -5.59
CA THR A 103 -17.76 13.37 -6.08
C THR A 103 -17.21 12.37 -7.10
N GLU A 104 -17.75 11.15 -7.15
CA GLU A 104 -17.41 10.16 -8.17
C GLU A 104 -17.89 10.60 -9.56
N ILE A 105 -19.03 11.28 -9.63
CA ILE A 105 -19.58 11.79 -10.88
C ILE A 105 -18.65 12.86 -11.46
N GLU A 106 -18.14 13.76 -10.62
CA GLU A 106 -17.13 14.75 -11.01
C GLU A 106 -15.85 14.06 -11.51
N TYR A 107 -15.40 13.01 -10.83
CA TYR A 107 -14.21 12.24 -11.23
C TYR A 107 -14.34 11.63 -12.63
N ARG A 108 -15.49 11.05 -12.96
CA ARG A 108 -15.72 10.46 -14.30
C ARG A 108 -15.86 11.48 -15.41
N THR A 109 -16.41 12.65 -15.09
CA THR A 109 -16.77 13.67 -16.10
C THR A 109 -15.67 14.71 -16.33
N THR A 110 -14.70 14.82 -15.41
CA THR A 110 -13.58 15.75 -15.53
C THR A 110 -12.29 15.03 -15.92
N ASN A 111 -11.34 15.76 -16.53
CA ASN A 111 -10.00 15.21 -16.75
C ASN A 111 -9.33 14.94 -15.40
N TYR A 112 -8.66 13.79 -15.27
CA TYR A 112 -7.85 13.37 -14.11
C TYR A 112 -7.06 14.52 -13.48
N ARG A 113 -6.32 15.30 -14.28
CA ARG A 113 -5.50 16.41 -13.76
C ARG A 113 -6.33 17.52 -13.12
N ASN A 114 -7.53 17.78 -13.63
CA ASN A 114 -8.41 18.80 -13.09
C ASN A 114 -9.09 18.32 -11.80
N PHE A 115 -9.52 17.06 -11.76
CA PHE A 115 -10.05 16.46 -10.54
C PHE A 115 -9.06 16.60 -9.37
N PHE A 116 -7.80 16.20 -9.57
CA PHE A 116 -6.77 16.30 -8.53
C PHE A 116 -6.28 17.72 -8.22
N ARG A 117 -6.59 18.71 -9.05
CA ARG A 117 -6.38 20.12 -8.70
C ARG A 117 -7.39 20.60 -7.68
N ASN A 118 -8.64 20.16 -7.80
CA ASN A 118 -9.75 20.56 -6.92
C ASN A 118 -9.82 19.69 -5.66
N HIS A 119 -9.48 18.41 -5.80
CA HIS A 119 -9.49 17.42 -4.73
C HIS A 119 -8.06 16.91 -4.51
N LYS A 120 -7.33 17.55 -3.60
CA LYS A 120 -6.03 17.03 -3.17
C LYS A 120 -6.25 15.79 -2.31
N ILE A 121 -5.37 14.79 -2.44
CA ILE A 121 -5.42 13.56 -1.63
C ILE A 121 -5.52 13.90 -0.14
N GLU A 122 -4.72 14.86 0.33
CA GLU A 122 -4.74 15.34 1.72
C GLU A 122 -6.11 15.86 2.15
N ALA A 123 -6.78 16.61 1.28
CA ALA A 123 -8.09 17.18 1.56
C ALA A 123 -9.20 16.11 1.53
N MET A 124 -9.11 15.15 0.63
CA MET A 124 -10.02 14.00 0.59
C MET A 124 -9.95 13.20 1.90
N LEU A 125 -8.72 12.85 2.32
CA LEU A 125 -8.46 12.11 3.55
C LEU A 125 -9.03 12.86 4.76
N LYS A 126 -8.74 14.17 4.86
CA LYS A 126 -9.25 15.01 5.95
C LYS A 126 -10.78 15.04 5.98
N ARG A 127 -11.43 15.16 4.83
CA ARG A 127 -12.89 15.15 4.74
C ARG A 127 -13.50 13.81 5.13
N VAL A 128 -12.88 12.68 4.75
CA VAL A 128 -13.29 11.35 5.23
C VAL A 128 -13.17 11.28 6.76
N GLU A 129 -12.10 11.81 7.34
CA GLU A 129 -11.92 11.85 8.81
C GLU A 129 -12.98 12.71 9.52
N GLU A 130 -13.34 13.86 8.95
CA GLU A 130 -14.25 14.84 9.56
C GLU A 130 -15.73 14.45 9.38
N ASP A 131 -16.10 14.03 8.16
CA ASP A 131 -17.50 13.88 7.74
C ASP A 131 -17.89 12.43 7.42
N GLY A 132 -16.93 11.49 7.39
CA GLY A 132 -17.15 10.10 7.00
C GLY A 132 -18.06 9.33 7.96
N LYS A 133 -18.97 8.54 7.40
CA LYS A 133 -19.92 7.71 8.13
C LYS A 133 -19.59 6.22 8.06
N VAL A 134 -19.10 5.72 6.93
CA VAL A 134 -18.83 4.29 6.74
C VAL A 134 -17.54 3.88 7.46
N PHE A 135 -16.47 4.64 7.26
CA PHE A 135 -15.16 4.31 7.80
C PHE A 135 -14.90 4.91 9.18
N ILE A 136 -15.63 5.97 9.56
CA ILE A 136 -15.36 6.78 10.76
C ILE A 136 -16.54 6.87 11.75
N SER A 137 -17.80 6.53 11.37
CA SER A 137 -18.92 6.58 12.33
C SER A 137 -19.05 5.31 13.20
N ASP A 138 -18.51 5.41 14.41
CA ASP A 138 -19.20 5.21 15.69
C ASP A 138 -18.11 5.26 16.77
N LYS A 139 -17.95 6.42 17.43
CA LYS A 139 -16.93 6.63 18.48
C LYS A 139 -17.07 5.65 19.66
N GLN A 140 -18.21 4.98 19.84
CA GLN A 140 -18.43 3.97 20.88
C GLN A 140 -18.13 2.54 20.41
N LYS A 141 -18.29 2.21 19.11
CA LYS A 141 -17.78 0.96 18.50
C LYS A 141 -16.31 1.06 18.04
N ALA A 142 -15.74 2.27 18.01
CA ALA A 142 -14.38 2.58 17.56
C ALA A 142 -13.24 1.95 18.37
N LYS A 143 -13.52 1.14 19.41
CA LYS A 143 -12.50 0.20 19.93
C LYS A 143 -12.02 -0.78 18.84
N GLN A 144 -12.82 -1.02 17.79
CA GLN A 144 -12.44 -1.85 16.63
C GLN A 144 -11.85 -1.06 15.43
N VAL A 145 -11.85 0.29 15.46
CA VAL A 145 -11.54 1.14 14.30
C VAL A 145 -10.31 2.04 14.52
N LYS A 146 -9.50 1.78 15.56
CA LYS A 146 -8.25 2.52 15.78
C LYS A 146 -7.21 2.29 14.68
N TRP A 147 -7.11 1.07 14.17
CA TRP A 147 -6.09 0.70 13.19
C TRP A 147 -6.33 1.38 11.84
N HIS A 148 -7.58 1.45 11.36
CA HIS A 148 -7.97 2.18 10.15
C HIS A 148 -7.50 3.63 10.14
N LYS A 149 -7.73 4.34 11.26
CA LYS A 149 -7.33 5.74 11.42
C LYS A 149 -5.80 5.90 11.48
N ILE A 150 -5.10 4.99 12.17
CA ILE A 150 -3.64 4.96 12.24
C ILE A 150 -3.03 4.67 10.87
N VAL A 151 -3.59 3.71 10.13
CA VAL A 151 -3.12 3.28 8.81
C VAL A 151 -3.37 4.34 7.75
N PHE A 152 -4.52 5.03 7.79
CA PHE A 152 -4.86 6.13 6.89
C PHE A 152 -3.98 7.38 7.14
N LEU A 153 -3.76 7.74 8.42
CA LEU A 153 -2.83 8.82 8.79
C LEU A 153 -1.37 8.46 8.51
N ASN A 154 -0.99 7.19 8.59
CA ASN A 154 0.34 6.72 8.20
C ASN A 154 0.50 6.78 6.69
N LEU A 155 -0.49 6.37 5.89
CA LEU A 155 -0.51 6.57 4.45
C LEU A 155 -0.35 8.04 4.08
N PHE A 156 -1.08 8.96 4.72
CA PHE A 156 -0.90 10.41 4.54
C PHE A 156 0.51 10.90 4.87
N LYS A 157 1.07 10.50 6.01
CA LYS A 157 2.43 10.92 6.44
C LYS A 157 3.51 10.32 5.56
N GLU A 158 3.32 9.09 5.10
CA GLU A 158 4.24 8.39 4.24
C GLU A 158 4.12 8.91 2.79
N SER A 159 2.90 9.11 2.25
CA SER A 159 2.65 9.65 0.91
C SER A 159 3.10 11.11 0.75
N SER A 160 2.91 11.95 1.78
CA SER A 160 3.48 13.31 1.81
C SER A 160 5.01 13.29 1.92
N ARG A 161 5.59 12.33 2.66
CA ARG A 161 7.04 12.05 2.59
C ARG A 161 7.46 11.57 1.21
N PHE A 162 6.66 10.79 0.47
CA PHE A 162 7.00 10.34 -0.88
C PHE A 162 6.89 11.42 -1.95
N LEU A 163 5.87 12.27 -1.86
CA LEU A 163 5.63 13.39 -2.75
C LEU A 163 6.67 14.51 -2.55
N HIS A 164 7.27 14.59 -1.37
CA HIS A 164 8.24 15.63 -1.00
C HIS A 164 9.64 15.13 -0.65
N ASN A 165 9.90 13.81 -0.63
CA ASN A 165 11.25 13.27 -0.59
C ASN A 165 11.88 13.51 -1.94
N ASN A 166 12.53 14.67 -1.99
CA ASN A 166 13.54 15.07 -2.93
C ASN A 166 14.38 13.82 -3.29
N PRO A 167 14.54 13.48 -4.59
CA PRO A 167 15.47 12.44 -5.03
C PRO A 167 16.82 12.52 -4.30
N ASN A 168 17.20 13.72 -3.87
CA ASN A 168 18.36 14.02 -3.04
C ASN A 168 18.39 13.31 -1.68
N VAL A 169 17.27 13.11 -0.95
CA VAL A 169 17.30 12.43 0.37
C VAL A 169 17.60 10.95 0.22
N ILE A 170 16.98 10.29 -0.77
CA ILE A 170 17.28 8.90 -1.10
C ILE A 170 18.72 8.82 -1.61
N TYR A 171 19.13 9.72 -2.50
CA TYR A 171 20.50 9.82 -3.00
C TYR A 171 21.52 10.05 -1.89
N ASP A 172 21.23 10.88 -0.89
CA ASP A 172 22.12 11.20 0.23
C ASP A 172 22.21 10.03 1.23
N ILE A 173 21.10 9.33 1.49
CA ILE A 173 21.11 8.08 2.29
C ILE A 173 21.94 7.00 1.57
N THR A 174 21.75 6.84 0.26
CA THR A 174 22.54 5.90 -0.55
C THR A 174 24.03 6.31 -0.58
N LYS A 175 24.33 7.60 -0.78
CA LYS A 175 25.71 8.14 -0.84
C LYS A 175 26.44 8.08 0.50
N ASN A 176 25.74 8.25 1.62
CA ASN A 176 26.33 8.12 2.95
C ASN A 176 26.70 6.67 3.30
N ASN A 177 25.91 5.70 2.82
CA ASN A 177 26.25 4.26 2.94
C ASN A 177 27.31 3.80 1.93
N ILE A 178 27.46 4.46 0.78
CA ILE A 178 28.55 4.18 -0.18
C ILE A 178 29.92 4.63 0.39
N ARG A 179 29.96 5.67 1.22
CA ARG A 179 31.22 6.18 1.80
C ARG A 179 31.86 5.24 2.84
N THR A 180 31.14 4.24 3.34
CA THR A 180 31.67 3.24 4.28
C THR A 180 32.18 1.97 3.60
N SER A 181 31.93 1.74 2.30
CA SER A 181 32.47 0.61 1.54
C SER A 181 33.54 1.07 0.54
N GLN A 182 34.80 0.76 0.79
CA GLN A 182 35.98 1.22 0.03
C GLN A 182 36.15 0.66 -1.41
N ASN A 183 35.13 0.06 -2.04
CA ASN A 183 35.27 -0.54 -3.38
C ASN A 183 34.41 0.17 -4.43
N ASN A 184 35.04 1.15 -5.10
CA ASN A 184 34.47 2.05 -6.12
C ASN A 184 34.23 1.42 -7.51
N HIS A 185 33.59 0.25 -7.65
CA HIS A 185 33.28 -0.31 -8.99
C HIS A 185 31.81 -0.73 -9.24
N GLU A 186 30.89 -0.54 -8.28
CA GLU A 186 29.47 -0.86 -8.48
C GLU A 186 28.68 0.43 -8.81
N LEU A 187 28.91 1.00 -9.99
CA LEU A 187 28.13 2.12 -10.54
C LEU A 187 26.83 1.65 -11.21
N ILE A 188 26.19 0.65 -10.60
CA ILE A 188 24.85 0.22 -10.92
C ILE A 188 24.06 0.50 -9.66
N MET A 189 23.16 1.49 -9.71
CA MET A 189 22.07 1.59 -8.73
C MET A 189 21.12 0.42 -8.96
N GLY A 190 21.64 -0.77 -8.68
CA GLY A 190 20.96 -2.03 -8.60
C GLY A 190 20.98 -2.50 -7.13
N PRO A 191 20.35 -3.65 -6.86
CA PRO A 191 19.85 -4.05 -5.54
C PRO A 191 20.89 -4.35 -4.42
N GLN A 192 22.12 -3.90 -4.55
CA GLN A 192 23.15 -4.01 -3.51
C GLN A 192 23.12 -2.80 -2.56
N LEU A 193 23.20 -3.10 -1.25
CA LEU A 193 23.46 -2.17 -0.14
C LEU A 193 22.28 -1.34 0.40
N TYR A 194 21.09 -1.93 0.54
CA TYR A 194 20.09 -1.38 1.46
C TYR A 194 20.21 -2.05 2.83
N SER A 195 20.27 -1.24 3.89
CA SER A 195 20.25 -1.75 5.26
C SER A 195 18.93 -2.45 5.54
N ASP A 196 18.95 -3.36 6.51
CA ASP A 196 17.76 -4.08 6.97
C ASP A 196 16.61 -3.15 7.30
N ASP A 197 16.92 -1.96 7.82
CA ASP A 197 15.92 -0.96 8.21
C ASP A 197 15.17 -0.42 7.00
N ILE A 198 15.85 -0.23 5.86
CA ILE A 198 15.21 0.25 4.63
C ILE A 198 14.27 -0.83 4.06
N LEU A 199 14.71 -2.09 4.06
CA LEU A 199 13.88 -3.21 3.58
C LEU A 199 12.68 -3.46 4.50
N LYS A 200 12.87 -3.39 5.83
CA LYS A 200 11.80 -3.45 6.84
C LYS A 200 10.81 -2.30 6.68
N MET A 201 11.28 -1.09 6.36
CA MET A 201 10.41 0.05 6.06
C MET A 201 9.55 -0.19 4.81
N GLY A 202 10.14 -0.72 3.73
CA GLY A 202 9.41 -1.10 2.52
C GLY A 202 8.36 -2.17 2.80
N LEU A 203 8.71 -3.23 3.54
CA LEU A 203 7.79 -4.28 3.98
C LEU A 203 6.65 -3.71 4.81
N LYS A 204 6.96 -2.88 5.81
CA LYS A 204 5.96 -2.20 6.63
C LYS A 204 4.95 -1.43 5.77
N ARG A 205 5.42 -0.71 4.76
CA ARG A 205 4.54 0.07 3.86
C ARG A 205 3.68 -0.83 2.98
N LEU A 206 4.24 -1.91 2.45
CA LEU A 206 3.48 -2.93 1.71
C LEU A 206 2.36 -3.52 2.57
N PHE A 207 2.67 -4.00 3.78
CA PHE A 207 1.69 -4.57 4.69
C PHE A 207 0.59 -3.58 5.08
N ASN A 208 0.95 -2.34 5.43
CA ASN A 208 -0.03 -1.30 5.73
C ASN A 208 -0.98 -1.05 4.56
N THR A 209 -0.43 -0.95 3.36
CA THR A 209 -1.20 -0.64 2.14
C THR A 209 -2.13 -1.81 1.78
N LEU A 210 -1.65 -3.06 1.91
CA LEU A 210 -2.46 -4.25 1.65
C LEU A 210 -3.61 -4.39 2.65
N LEU A 211 -3.30 -4.27 3.95
CA LEU A 211 -4.30 -4.31 5.02
C LEU A 211 -5.34 -3.20 4.84
N PHE A 212 -4.92 -2.00 4.45
CA PHE A 212 -5.83 -0.91 4.18
C PHE A 212 -6.76 -1.18 3.00
N SER A 213 -6.20 -1.73 1.92
CA SER A 213 -6.98 -2.06 0.74
C SER A 213 -8.05 -3.11 1.06
N LEU A 214 -7.72 -4.12 1.87
CA LEU A 214 -8.67 -5.12 2.38
C LEU A 214 -9.83 -4.50 3.17
N VAL A 215 -9.54 -3.50 4.01
CA VAL A 215 -10.58 -2.75 4.73
C VAL A 215 -11.49 -2.06 3.76
N VAL A 216 -10.91 -1.26 2.87
CA VAL A 216 -11.69 -0.41 2.00
C VAL A 216 -12.55 -1.27 1.10
N LEU A 217 -12.01 -2.40 0.62
CA LEU A 217 -12.78 -3.41 -0.09
C LEU A 217 -13.91 -3.99 0.77
N GLY A 218 -13.61 -4.43 1.98
CA GLY A 218 -14.58 -5.01 2.91
C GLY A 218 -15.72 -4.06 3.25
N ALA A 219 -15.42 -2.83 3.67
CA ALA A 219 -16.41 -1.83 4.04
C ALA A 219 -17.13 -1.22 2.82
N SER A 220 -16.45 -1.05 1.68
CA SER A 220 -17.10 -0.51 0.47
C SER A 220 -18.13 -1.49 -0.10
N LEU A 221 -17.84 -2.80 0.00
CA LEU A 221 -18.65 -3.85 -0.62
C LEU A 221 -19.38 -4.75 0.39
N ASN A 222 -19.40 -4.35 1.67
CA ASN A 222 -20.06 -5.06 2.77
C ASN A 222 -19.62 -6.52 2.94
N ILE A 223 -18.33 -6.80 2.76
CA ILE A 223 -17.72 -8.11 2.96
C ILE A 223 -17.16 -8.16 4.38
N SER A 224 -17.58 -9.18 5.14
CA SER A 224 -16.99 -9.47 6.46
C SER A 224 -15.96 -10.59 6.32
N PRO A 225 -14.74 -10.43 6.84
CA PRO A 225 -13.77 -11.53 6.87
C PRO A 225 -14.29 -12.67 7.73
N ASP A 226 -13.98 -13.90 7.35
CA ASP A 226 -14.18 -15.06 8.21
C ASP A 226 -13.22 -15.05 9.42
N TYR A 227 -13.34 -16.05 10.30
CA TYR A 227 -12.51 -16.16 11.50
C TYR A 227 -11.00 -16.25 11.19
N ASN A 228 -10.62 -17.01 10.15
CA ASN A 228 -9.22 -17.21 9.77
C ASN A 228 -8.64 -15.97 9.09
N GLU A 229 -9.41 -15.37 8.17
CA GLU A 229 -9.06 -14.13 7.49
C GLU A 229 -8.84 -13.00 8.50
N LYS A 230 -9.75 -12.86 9.47
CA LYS A 230 -9.61 -11.88 10.55
C LYS A 230 -8.33 -12.10 11.38
N ARG A 231 -8.06 -13.34 11.79
CA ARG A 231 -6.86 -13.69 12.57
C ARG A 231 -5.58 -13.38 11.80
N LEU A 232 -5.58 -13.62 10.49
CA LEU A 232 -4.46 -13.30 9.61
C LEU A 232 -4.22 -11.79 9.49
N MET A 233 -5.29 -11.01 9.33
CA MET A 233 -5.21 -9.55 9.31
C MET A 233 -4.67 -9.00 10.65
N GLU A 234 -5.12 -9.53 11.79
CA GLU A 234 -4.63 -9.15 13.12
C GLU A 234 -3.14 -9.51 13.31
N LYS A 235 -2.71 -10.69 12.85
CA LYS A 235 -1.30 -11.11 12.88
C LYS A 235 -0.43 -10.16 12.04
N SER A 236 -0.92 -9.75 10.88
CA SER A 236 -0.22 -8.84 9.98
C SER A 236 -0.12 -7.43 10.54
N GLN A 237 -1.16 -6.95 11.22
CA GLN A 237 -1.14 -5.69 11.94
C GLN A 237 -0.08 -5.71 13.06
N LYS A 238 0.03 -6.82 13.80
CA LYS A 238 1.07 -6.98 14.83
C LYS A 238 2.48 -6.94 14.24
N LEU A 239 2.71 -7.60 13.11
CA LEU A 239 4.00 -7.53 12.39
C LEU A 239 4.35 -6.08 12.02
N VAL A 240 3.39 -5.30 11.52
CA VAL A 240 3.60 -3.88 11.22
C VAL A 240 4.05 -3.09 12.46
N GLU A 241 3.49 -3.40 13.63
CA GLU A 241 3.86 -2.77 14.90
C GLU A 241 5.26 -3.18 15.37
N GLU A 242 5.67 -4.43 15.17
CA GLU A 242 7.01 -4.93 15.47
C GLU A 242 8.06 -4.28 14.53
N LEU A 243 7.74 -4.13 13.25
CA LEU A 243 8.57 -3.40 12.28
C LEU A 243 8.70 -1.91 12.64
N ASN A 244 7.73 -1.32 13.34
CA ASN A 244 7.81 0.07 13.84
C ASN A 244 8.81 0.25 14.99
N GLN A 245 8.92 -0.73 15.89
CA GLN A 245 9.82 -0.66 17.05
C GLN A 245 11.29 -0.80 16.66
N SER A 246 11.55 -1.37 15.48
CA SER A 246 12.90 -1.60 14.95
C SER A 246 13.54 -0.35 14.31
N ALA A 247 12.80 0.75 14.15
CA ALA A 247 13.22 1.93 13.40
C ALA A 247 13.56 3.16 14.27
N ILE A 248 13.85 2.94 15.57
CA ILE A 248 14.23 3.97 16.56
C ILE A 248 15.58 3.61 17.15
#